data_AF-A0A925YYU3-F1
#
_entry.id   AF-A0A925YYU3-F1
#
_cell.length_a   1.000
_cell.length_b   1.000
_cell.length_c   1.000
_cell.angle_alpha   90.00
_cell.angle_beta   90.00
_cell.angle_gamma   90.00
#
_symmetry.space_group_name_H-M   'P 1'
#
loop_
_entity.id
_entity.type
_entity.pdbx_description
1 polymer ?
#
loop_
_entity_poly.entity_id
_entity_poly.type
_entity_poly.pdbx_seq_one_letter_code
_entity_poly.pdbx_strand_id
1 'polypeptide(L)'
;MKIESYQTIQKEEIPKLEFHNKEVLSELHLIMRRKQLLTQGMVLGNTYHTKVQIIFEAISGILQVETTIWATTEEYVLLKGGVYLPIKCIHDVVIM
;
A
#
# COMPACT_ATOMS: atom_id res chain seq x y z
N MET A 1 -5.93 16.59 -9.69
CA MET A 1 -5.27 15.54 -10.48
C MET A 1 -6.31 14.44 -10.69
N LYS A 2 -6.84 14.28 -11.91
CA LYS A 2 -7.76 13.17 -12.22
C LYS A 2 -6.89 11.95 -12.37
N ILE A 3 -7.09 10.95 -11.52
CA ILE A 3 -6.29 9.75 -11.58
C ILE A 3 -7.02 8.73 -12.46
N GLU A 4 -6.32 8.27 -13.49
CA GLU A 4 -6.75 7.27 -14.46
C GLU A 4 -7.12 5.97 -13.73
N SER A 5 -8.05 5.20 -14.29
CA SER A 5 -8.55 3.96 -13.70
C SER A 5 -7.41 3.00 -13.32
N TYR A 6 -7.22 2.74 -12.03
CA TYR A 6 -6.28 1.70 -11.58
C TYR A 6 -6.92 0.33 -11.74
N GLN A 7 -6.13 -0.66 -12.16
CA GLN A 7 -6.55 -2.06 -12.06
C GLN A 7 -6.49 -2.51 -10.60
N THR A 8 -7.60 -3.04 -10.10
CA THR A 8 -7.61 -3.72 -8.80
C THR A 8 -7.13 -5.15 -8.97
N ILE A 9 -6.16 -5.56 -8.16
CA ILE A 9 -5.59 -6.91 -8.14
C ILE A 9 -5.83 -7.58 -6.78
N GLN A 10 -5.68 -8.90 -6.72
CA GLN A 10 -5.63 -9.62 -5.46
C GLN A 10 -4.24 -9.51 -4.84
N LYS A 11 -4.16 -9.47 -3.50
CA LYS A 11 -2.88 -9.39 -2.77
C LYS A 11 -1.94 -10.55 -3.10
N GLU A 12 -2.47 -11.72 -3.42
CA GLU A 12 -1.68 -12.90 -3.82
C GLU A 12 -0.92 -12.71 -5.14
N GLU A 13 -1.24 -11.67 -5.92
CA GLU A 13 -0.56 -11.34 -7.16
C GLU A 13 0.65 -10.42 -6.91
N ILE A 14 0.70 -9.69 -5.79
CA ILE A 14 1.78 -8.75 -5.44
C ILE A 14 3.17 -9.39 -5.47
N PRO A 15 3.39 -10.63 -4.96
CA PRO A 15 4.72 -11.25 -5.00
C PRO A 15 5.23 -11.55 -6.41
N LYS A 16 4.35 -11.52 -7.42
CA LYS A 16 4.71 -11.74 -8.83
C LYS A 16 5.05 -10.44 -9.56
N LEU A 17 4.88 -9.30 -8.90
CA LEU A 17 5.15 -7.98 -9.46
C LEU A 17 6.61 -7.59 -9.25
N GLU A 18 7.12 -6.78 -10.18
CA GLU A 18 8.41 -6.13 -10.04
C GLU A 18 8.22 -4.67 -9.60
N PHE A 19 9.13 -4.19 -8.74
CA PHE A 19 9.07 -2.86 -8.16
C PHE A 19 10.36 -2.08 -8.43
N HIS A 20 10.23 -0.79 -8.73
CA HIS A 20 11.38 0.09 -8.79
C HIS A 20 12.00 0.32 -7.40
N ASN A 21 13.32 0.46 -7.34
CA ASN A 21 14.03 0.87 -6.13
C ASN A 21 14.08 2.41 -5.99
N LYS A 22 12.94 3.09 -6.12
CA LYS A 22 12.82 4.55 -6.00
C LYS A 22 11.61 4.91 -5.13
N GLU A 23 11.67 6.07 -4.49
CA GLU A 23 10.53 6.68 -3.82
C GLU A 23 9.58 7.27 -4.89
N VAL A 24 8.30 6.91 -4.81
CA VAL A 24 7.28 7.37 -5.78
C VAL A 24 6.70 8.74 -5.42
N LEU A 25 6.79 9.15 -4.15
CA LEU A 25 6.32 10.45 -3.68
C LEU A 25 7.47 11.47 -3.64
N SER A 26 7.30 12.61 -4.30
CA SER A 26 8.32 13.67 -4.31
C SER A 26 8.32 14.55 -3.06
N GLU A 27 7.21 14.58 -2.31
CA GLU A 27 7.03 15.51 -1.20
C GLU A 27 7.10 14.81 0.15
N LEU A 28 7.95 15.32 1.06
CA LEU A 28 8.18 14.75 2.39
C LEU A 28 6.87 14.60 3.20
N HIS A 29 5.98 15.58 3.10
CA HIS A 29 4.72 15.56 3.85
C HIS A 29 3.80 14.41 3.38
N LEU A 30 3.83 14.04 2.10
CA LEU A 30 3.07 12.91 1.55
C LEU A 30 3.68 11.58 2.02
N ILE A 31 5.01 11.48 2.05
CA ILE A 31 5.72 10.30 2.57
C ILE A 31 5.35 10.07 4.06
N MET A 32 5.33 11.14 4.86
CA MET A 32 4.93 11.07 6.26
C MET A 32 3.47 10.69 6.42
N ARG A 33 2.58 11.30 5.63
CA ARG A 33 1.14 10.98 5.62
C ARG A 33 0.89 9.51 5.28
N ARG A 34 1.55 8.97 4.25
CA ARG A 34 1.49 7.56 3.87
C ARG A 34 1.87 6.65 5.02
N LYS A 35 2.99 6.93 5.70
CA LYS A 35 3.43 6.16 6.89
C LYS A 35 2.37 6.20 7.99
N GLN A 36 1.81 7.38 8.28
CA GLN A 36 0.74 7.52 9.27
C GLN A 36 -0.50 6.70 8.91
N LEU A 37 -0.96 6.76 7.66
CA LEU A 37 -2.14 6.02 7.19
C LEU A 37 -1.91 4.51 7.23
N LEU A 38 -0.71 4.03 6.89
CA LEU A 38 -0.34 2.62 7.02
C LEU A 38 -0.39 2.15 8.48
N THR A 39 0.15 2.93 9.42
CA THR A 39 0.08 2.61 10.85
C THR A 39 -1.35 2.63 11.37
N GLN A 40 -2.16 3.61 10.98
CA GLN A 40 -3.59 3.66 11.34
C GLN A 40 -4.36 2.46 10.77
N GLY A 41 -4.16 2.14 9.50
CA GLY A 41 -4.77 1.00 8.82
C GLY A 41 -4.37 -0.34 9.45
N MET A 42 -3.12 -0.47 9.93
CA MET A 42 -2.67 -1.64 10.70
C MET A 42 -3.42 -1.77 12.03
N VAL A 43 -3.50 -0.70 12.81
CA VAL A 43 -4.21 -0.72 14.10
C VAL A 43 -5.68 -1.09 13.90
N LEU A 44 -6.36 -0.43 12.96
CA LEU A 44 -7.77 -0.73 12.67
C LEU A 44 -7.97 -2.13 12.09
N GLY A 45 -7.05 -2.60 11.24
CA GLY A 45 -7.06 -3.95 10.72
C GLY A 45 -6.92 -5.02 11.81
N ASN A 46 -6.06 -4.79 12.79
CA ASN A 46 -5.82 -5.70 13.90
C ASN A 46 -6.95 -5.65 14.95
N THR A 47 -7.52 -4.48 15.22
CA THR A 47 -8.56 -4.31 16.24
C THR A 47 -9.98 -4.56 15.72
N TYR A 48 -10.30 -4.09 14.53
CA TYR A 48 -11.67 -4.07 13.98
C TYR A 48 -11.82 -4.89 12.70
N HIS A 49 -10.76 -5.57 12.24
CA HIS A 49 -10.76 -6.32 10.98
C HIS A 49 -11.08 -5.46 9.75
N THR A 50 -10.82 -4.15 9.86
CA THR A 50 -11.01 -3.18 8.77
C THR A 50 -10.10 -3.51 7.60
N LYS A 51 -10.62 -3.27 6.38
CA LYS A 51 -9.82 -3.30 5.16
C LYS A 51 -9.42 -1.89 4.76
N VAL A 52 -8.30 -1.80 4.07
CA VAL A 52 -7.82 -0.58 3.42
C VAL A 52 -7.74 -0.80 1.92
N GLN A 53 -7.81 0.29 1.17
CA GLN A 53 -7.39 0.33 -0.22
C GLN A 53 -5.98 0.92 -0.27
N ILE A 54 -5.05 0.21 -0.92
CA ILE A 54 -3.68 0.68 -1.12
C ILE A 54 -3.47 0.89 -2.61
N ILE A 55 -3.10 2.11 -2.98
CA ILE A 55 -2.74 2.48 -4.35
C ILE A 55 -1.22 2.50 -4.42
N PHE A 56 -0.65 1.74 -5.35
CA PHE A 56 0.81 1.57 -5.44
C PHE A 56 1.27 1.40 -6.89
N GLU A 57 2.56 1.61 -7.13
CA GLU A 57 3.19 1.52 -8.45
C GLU A 57 4.11 0.30 -8.55
N ALA A 58 3.85 -0.55 -9.53
CA ALA A 58 4.77 -1.58 -9.99
C ALA A 58 5.40 -1.13 -11.31
N ILE A 59 6.39 -1.87 -11.81
CA ILE A 59 6.98 -1.61 -13.14
C ILE A 59 5.90 -1.69 -14.24
N SER A 60 4.89 -2.53 -14.07
CA SER A 60 3.77 -2.68 -15.00
C SER A 60 2.75 -1.52 -14.95
N GLY A 61 2.84 -0.63 -13.96
CA GLY A 61 1.94 0.53 -13.80
C GLY A 61 1.35 0.67 -12.41
N ILE A 62 0.37 1.59 -12.28
CA ILE A 62 -0.31 1.86 -11.02
C ILE A 62 -1.45 0.85 -10.82
N LEU A 63 -1.45 0.22 -9.66
CA LEU A 63 -2.38 -0.82 -9.26
C LEU A 63 -3.02 -0.49 -7.91
N GLN A 64 -4.13 -1.15 -7.63
CA GLN A 64 -4.82 -1.06 -6.35
C GLN A 64 -4.99 -2.45 -5.75
N VAL A 65 -4.89 -2.55 -4.43
CA VAL A 65 -5.29 -3.75 -3.69
C VAL A 65 -6.21 -3.37 -2.54
N GLU A 66 -7.23 -4.19 -2.30
CA GLU A 66 -8.08 -4.10 -1.13
C GLU A 66 -7.77 -5.25 -0.16
N THR A 67 -7.25 -4.95 1.03
CA THR A 67 -6.90 -5.97 2.03
C THR A 67 -6.73 -5.38 3.43
N THR A 68 -6.38 -6.21 4.39
CA THR A 68 -6.03 -5.80 5.75
C THR A 68 -4.51 -5.70 5.90
N ILE A 69 -4.04 -4.62 6.51
CA ILE A 69 -2.64 -4.50 6.93
C ILE A 69 -2.46 -5.26 8.26
N TRP A 70 -1.49 -6.17 8.31
CA TRP A 70 -1.15 -6.93 9.52
C TRP A 70 0.00 -6.30 10.31
N ALA A 71 1.05 -5.86 9.61
CA ALA A 71 2.18 -5.17 10.23
C ALA A 71 2.78 -4.12 9.28
N THR A 72 3.42 -3.11 9.85
CA THR A 72 4.21 -2.12 9.12
C THR A 72 5.63 -2.07 9.68
N THR A 73 6.63 -2.05 8.81
CA THR A 73 8.04 -1.81 9.15
C THR A 73 8.50 -0.47 8.56
N GLU A 74 9.80 -0.19 8.60
CA GLU A 74 10.35 1.00 7.96
C GLU A 74 10.28 0.94 6.42
N GLU A 75 10.41 -0.26 5.86
CA GLU A 75 10.55 -0.48 4.41
C GLU A 75 9.36 -1.19 3.77
N TYR A 76 8.60 -2.00 4.53
CA TYR A 76 7.54 -2.86 4.01
C TYR A 76 6.27 -2.78 4.82
N VAL A 77 5.14 -3.02 4.16
CA VAL A 77 3.89 -3.38 4.80
C VAL A 77 3.64 -4.88 4.60
N LEU A 78 3.33 -5.58 5.69
CA LEU A 78 2.88 -6.96 5.69
C LEU A 78 1.36 -6.97 5.63
N LEU A 79 0.82 -7.54 4.56
CA LEU A 79 -0.62 -7.68 4.32
C LEU A 79 -1.08 -9.06 4.81
N LYS A 80 -2.37 -9.16 5.11
CA LYS A 80 -3.01 -10.44 5.47
C LYS A 80 -2.67 -11.54 4.46
N GLY A 81 -2.24 -12.70 4.94
CA GLY A 81 -1.82 -13.82 4.09
C GLY A 81 -0.32 -13.89 3.82
N GLY A 82 0.49 -13.08 4.50
CA GLY A 82 1.96 -13.17 4.42
C GLY A 82 2.56 -12.46 3.22
N VAL A 83 1.85 -11.49 2.64
CA VAL A 83 2.28 -10.76 1.44
C VAL A 83 2.99 -9.46 1.85
N TYR A 84 4.18 -9.24 1.30
CA TYR A 84 4.96 -8.03 1.52
C TYR A 84 4.79 -7.03 0.37
N LEU A 85 4.60 -5.76 0.69
CA LEU A 85 4.56 -4.66 -0.27
C LEU A 85 5.54 -3.56 0.17
N PRO A 86 6.50 -3.12 -0.67
CA PRO A 86 7.41 -2.04 -0.32
C PRO A 86 6.66 -0.73 -0.06
N ILE A 87 6.97 -0.03 1.04
CA ILE A 87 6.28 1.22 1.38
C ILE A 87 6.57 2.32 0.35
N LYS A 88 7.80 2.37 -0.17
CA LYS A 88 8.25 3.39 -1.12
C LYS A 88 7.51 3.39 -2.46
N CYS A 89 6.79 2.32 -2.79
CA CYS A 89 6.00 2.25 -4.03
C CYS A 89 4.52 2.61 -3.82
N ILE A 90 4.09 2.85 -2.58
CA ILE A 90 2.71 3.18 -2.25
C ILE A 90 2.50 4.68 -2.45
N HIS A 91 1.47 5.04 -3.23
CA HIS A 91 1.05 6.42 -3.48
C HIS A 91 0.12 6.92 -2.37
N ASP A 92 -0.90 6.13 -2.01
CA ASP A 92 -1.87 6.49 -0.99
C ASP A 92 -2.54 5.26 -0.34
N VAL A 93 -3.14 5.48 0.82
CA VAL A 93 -3.88 4.47 1.58
C VAL A 93 -5.22 5.05 2.04
N VAL A 94 -6.32 4.43 1.64
CA VAL A 94 -7.66 4.82 2.04
C VAL A 94 -8.20 3.82 3.06
N ILE A 95 -8.50 4.31 4.25
CA ILE A 95 -9.15 3.54 5.31
C ILE A 95 -10.67 3.58 5.06
N MET A 96 -11.32 2.42 5.12
CA MET A 96 -12.77 2.28 4.98
C MET A 96 -13.53 2.41 6.30
#